data_AF-A0A2N7JIP6-F1
#
_entry.id   AF-A0A2N7JIP6-F1
#
_cell.length_a   1.000
_cell.length_b   1.000
_cell.length_c   1.000
_cell.angle_alpha   90.00
_cell.angle_beta   90.00
_cell.angle_gamma   90.00
#
_symmetry.space_group_name_H-M   'P 1'
#
loop_
_entity.id
_entity.type
_entity.pdbx_description
1 polymer ?
#
loop_
_entity_poly.entity_id
_entity_poly.type
_entity_poly.pdbx_seq_one_letter_code
_entity_poly.pdbx_strand_id
1 'polypeptide(L)'
;MYDDLKRLVTGRDAHKVSISKKYKKAKSIISREKFRPNSQPDRDFEVLRKLRNAVIHRAPEVILSERVIGKNGVAISVEYPRPKAQLNYLVSIGVLETFDEADSWLYSIETTEFCEWCCRVTLDVTNFFLNSLENGVYKDKIIEQMSLEIGG
;
A
#
# COMPACT_ATOMS: atom_id res chain seq x y z
N MET A 1 23.03 -0.76 13.08
CA MET A 1 21.68 -0.21 12.79
C MET A 1 21.58 0.31 11.36
N TYR A 2 22.43 1.25 10.94
CA TYR A 2 22.50 1.72 9.54
C TYR A 2 22.94 0.63 8.54
N ASP A 3 23.83 -0.29 8.95
CA ASP A 3 24.24 -1.42 8.09
C ASP A 3 23.08 -2.35 7.73
N ASP A 4 22.12 -2.53 8.63
CA ASP A 4 20.93 -3.32 8.35
C ASP A 4 20.07 -2.64 7.28
N LEU A 5 19.89 -1.31 7.37
CA LEU A 5 19.14 -0.56 6.39
C LEU A 5 19.83 -0.59 5.02
N LYS A 6 21.16 -0.39 5.01
CA LYS A 6 21.99 -0.50 3.81
C LYS A 6 21.84 -1.88 3.16
N ARG A 7 21.90 -2.97 3.93
CA ARG A 7 21.67 -4.34 3.41
C ARG A 7 20.27 -4.52 2.82
N LEU A 8 19.23 -3.92 3.43
CA LEU A 8 17.86 -4.04 2.93
C LEU A 8 17.61 -3.24 1.64
N VAL A 9 18.37 -2.17 1.41
CA VAL A 9 18.19 -1.27 0.26
C VAL A 9 19.14 -1.60 -0.88
N THR A 10 20.40 -1.94 -0.59
CA THR A 10 21.46 -2.12 -1.60
C THR A 10 22.13 -3.50 -1.55
N GLY A 11 21.67 -4.41 -0.69
CA GLY A 11 22.19 -5.77 -0.63
C GLY A 11 21.82 -6.61 -1.86
N ARG A 12 22.53 -7.73 -2.07
CA ARG A 12 22.32 -8.66 -3.20
C ARG A 12 20.85 -9.10 -3.35
N ASP A 13 20.13 -9.27 -2.25
CA ASP A 13 18.70 -9.66 -2.22
C ASP A 13 17.74 -8.51 -1.90
N ALA A 14 18.18 -7.24 -1.99
CA ALA A 14 17.35 -6.08 -1.64
C ALA A 14 16.05 -6.00 -2.46
N HIS A 15 16.04 -6.51 -3.70
CA HIS A 15 14.86 -6.57 -4.55
C HIS A 15 13.79 -7.57 -4.03
N LYS A 16 14.20 -8.60 -3.28
CA LYS A 16 13.28 -9.60 -2.68
C LYS A 16 12.65 -9.12 -1.38
N VAL A 17 13.19 -8.04 -0.79
CA VAL A 17 12.69 -7.49 0.46
C VAL A 17 11.43 -6.66 0.19
N SER A 18 10.34 -6.98 0.90
CA SER A 18 9.07 -6.26 0.74
C SER A 18 9.19 -4.78 1.10
N ILE A 19 8.44 -3.95 0.38
CA ILE A 19 8.35 -2.50 0.62
C ILE A 19 7.98 -2.20 2.08
N SER A 20 7.05 -2.96 2.67
CA SER A 20 6.67 -2.83 4.09
C SER A 20 7.85 -3.04 5.03
N LYS A 21 8.70 -4.05 4.78
CA LYS A 21 9.87 -4.34 5.62
C LYS A 21 10.92 -3.23 5.51
N LYS A 22 11.16 -2.72 4.30
CA LYS A 22 12.04 -1.55 4.07
C LYS A 22 11.52 -0.33 4.82
N TYR A 23 10.24 -0.02 4.66
CA TYR A 23 9.58 1.11 5.31
C TYR A 23 9.68 1.05 6.84
N LYS A 24 9.27 -0.08 7.45
CA LYS A 24 9.28 -0.26 8.91
C LYS A 24 10.68 -0.12 9.51
N LYS A 25 11.69 -0.68 8.83
CA LYS A 25 13.08 -0.55 9.29
C LYS A 25 13.59 0.88 9.12
N ALA A 26 13.34 1.51 7.97
CA ALA A 26 13.71 2.91 7.75
C ALA A 26 13.08 3.83 8.81
N LYS A 27 11.78 3.68 9.08
CA LYS A 27 11.05 4.44 10.11
C LYS A 27 11.69 4.28 11.50
N SER A 28 11.92 3.03 11.92
CA SER A 28 12.55 2.75 13.21
C SER A 28 13.95 3.35 13.37
N ILE A 29 14.71 3.49 12.28
CA ILE A 29 16.08 3.99 12.32
C ILE A 29 16.11 5.51 12.24
N ILE A 30 15.34 6.07 11.31
CA ILE A 30 15.39 7.50 10.95
C ILE A 30 14.58 8.32 11.95
N SER A 31 13.34 7.91 12.25
CA SER A 31 12.46 8.68 13.14
C SER A 31 12.51 8.25 14.59
N ARG A 32 13.21 7.14 14.88
CA ARG A 32 13.16 6.44 16.18
C ARG A 32 11.73 6.04 16.61
N GLU A 33 10.76 6.11 15.70
CA GLU A 33 9.39 5.68 15.94
C GLU A 33 9.15 4.28 15.38
N LYS A 34 8.26 3.52 16.03
CA LYS A 34 7.77 2.26 15.48
C LYS A 34 6.65 2.52 14.48
N PHE A 35 6.50 1.60 13.55
CA PHE A 35 5.33 1.56 12.67
C PHE A 35 4.06 1.32 13.47
N ARG A 36 3.05 2.15 13.24
CA ARG A 36 1.77 2.17 13.95
C ARG A 36 0.63 1.85 12.96
N PRO A 37 0.19 0.59 12.85
CA PRO A 37 -0.79 0.16 11.83
C PRO A 37 -2.14 0.88 11.89
N ASN A 38 -2.48 1.48 13.03
CA ASN A 38 -3.78 2.11 13.28
C ASN A 38 -3.73 3.64 13.26
N SER A 39 -2.59 4.25 12.92
CA SER A 39 -2.46 5.72 12.85
C SER A 39 -1.95 6.16 11.49
N GLN A 40 -2.33 7.36 11.07
CA GLN A 40 -1.75 7.99 9.89
C GLN A 40 -0.31 8.44 10.17
N PRO A 41 0.58 8.44 9.14
CA PRO A 41 0.33 8.01 7.76
C PRO A 41 0.48 6.48 7.54
N ASP A 42 0.90 5.73 8.56
CA ASP A 42 1.25 4.31 8.48
C ASP A 42 0.09 3.41 8.02
N ARG A 43 -1.12 3.67 8.50
CA ARG A 43 -2.33 2.94 8.12
C ARG A 43 -2.61 3.07 6.62
N ASP A 44 -2.60 4.31 6.13
CA ASP A 44 -2.94 4.62 4.73
C ASP A 44 -1.88 4.05 3.78
N PHE A 45 -0.61 4.12 4.17
CA PHE A 45 0.47 3.48 3.44
C PHE A 45 0.29 1.96 3.31
N GLU A 46 -0.09 1.26 4.38
CA GLU A 46 -0.34 -0.18 4.31
C GLU A 46 -1.56 -0.52 3.46
N VAL A 47 -2.61 0.30 3.48
CA VAL A 47 -3.78 0.14 2.58
C VAL A 47 -3.32 0.29 1.13
N LEU A 48 -2.64 1.38 0.78
CA LEU A 48 -2.15 1.66 -0.56
C LEU A 48 -1.23 0.53 -1.07
N ARG A 49 -0.29 0.08 -0.23
CA ARG A 49 0.63 -1.02 -0.58
C ARG A 49 -0.11 -2.33 -0.84
N LYS A 50 -1.13 -2.66 -0.03
CA LYS A 50 -1.93 -3.87 -0.20
C LYS A 50 -2.78 -3.80 -1.47
N LEU A 51 -3.37 -2.64 -1.78
CA LEU A 51 -4.10 -2.42 -3.03
C LEU A 51 -3.19 -2.56 -4.25
N ARG A 52 -2.03 -1.88 -4.26
CA ARG A 52 -1.01 -2.03 -5.33
C ARG A 52 -0.64 -3.49 -5.55
N ASN A 53 -0.47 -4.25 -4.48
CA ASN A 53 -0.16 -5.68 -4.58
C ASN A 53 -1.33 -6.49 -5.15
N ALA A 54 -2.58 -6.18 -4.77
CA ALA A 54 -3.77 -6.83 -5.31
C ALA A 54 -3.95 -6.54 -6.81
N VAL A 55 -3.64 -5.32 -7.26
CA VAL A 55 -3.66 -4.95 -8.68
C VAL A 55 -2.59 -5.71 -9.47
N ILE A 56 -1.34 -5.72 -8.99
CA ILE A 56 -0.20 -6.27 -9.75
C ILE A 56 -0.15 -7.79 -9.73
N HIS A 57 -0.47 -8.40 -8.60
CA HIS A 57 -0.46 -9.85 -8.44
C HIS A 57 -1.84 -10.45 -8.61
N ARG A 58 -2.72 -9.79 -9.39
CA ARG A 58 -4.12 -10.14 -9.60
C ARG A 58 -4.31 -11.66 -9.56
N ALA A 59 -4.95 -12.13 -8.50
CA ALA A 59 -5.25 -13.54 -8.38
C ALA A 59 -6.21 -13.93 -9.52
N PRO A 60 -6.00 -15.08 -10.17
CA PRO A 60 -6.92 -15.57 -11.19
C PRO A 60 -8.30 -15.81 -10.59
N GLU A 61 -9.30 -15.92 -11.45
CA GLU A 61 -10.64 -16.39 -11.08
C GLU A 61 -10.54 -17.71 -10.31
N VAL A 62 -11.24 -17.77 -9.18
CA VAL A 62 -11.29 -18.96 -8.34
C VAL A 62 -12.65 -19.62 -8.52
N ILE A 63 -12.65 -20.88 -8.91
CA ILE A 63 -13.87 -21.70 -8.95
C ILE A 63 -14.07 -22.29 -7.55
N LEU A 64 -15.07 -21.78 -6.84
CA LEU A 64 -15.53 -22.34 -5.58
C LEU A 64 -16.58 -23.40 -5.88
N SER A 65 -16.41 -24.58 -5.29
CA SER A 65 -17.42 -25.64 -5.32
C SER A 65 -17.92 -25.90 -3.90
N GLU A 66 -19.18 -25.58 -3.65
CA GLU A 66 -19.84 -25.85 -2.37
C GLU A 66 -20.79 -27.04 -2.52
N ARG A 67 -20.65 -28.02 -1.63
CA ARG A 67 -21.53 -29.19 -1.59
C ARG A 67 -22.78 -28.84 -0.78
N VAL A 68 -23.93 -28.75 -1.43
CA VAL A 68 -25.18 -28.42 -0.76
C VAL A 68 -25.75 -29.68 -0.10
N ILE A 69 -25.74 -29.73 1.23
CA ILE A 69 -26.32 -30.87 1.98
C ILE A 69 -27.83 -30.89 1.76
N GLY A 70 -28.37 -32.00 1.25
CA GLY A 70 -29.81 -32.20 1.00
C GLY A 70 -30.27 -32.12 -0.46
N LYS A 71 -29.38 -31.74 -1.39
CA LYS A 71 -29.58 -31.90 -2.85
C LYS A 71 -28.37 -32.65 -3.42
N ASN A 72 -28.59 -33.59 -4.34
CA ASN A 72 -27.51 -34.24 -5.10
C ASN A 72 -26.89 -33.26 -6.11
N GLY A 73 -26.29 -32.16 -5.63
CA GLY A 73 -25.74 -31.10 -6.47
C GLY A 73 -24.55 -30.43 -5.82
N VAL A 74 -23.55 -30.13 -6.64
CA VAL A 74 -22.44 -29.23 -6.32
C VAL A 74 -22.82 -27.85 -6.83
N ALA A 75 -22.88 -26.85 -5.96
CA ALA A 75 -22.99 -25.47 -6.37
C ALA A 75 -21.59 -25.00 -6.79
N ILE A 76 -21.45 -24.56 -8.04
CA ILE A 76 -20.20 -23.99 -8.55
C ILE A 76 -20.41 -22.48 -8.67
N SER A 77 -19.55 -21.70 -8.02
CA SER A 77 -19.50 -20.25 -8.15
C SER A 77 -18.10 -19.80 -8.53
N VAL A 78 -18.00 -18.76 -9.36
CA VAL A 78 -16.73 -18.13 -9.72
C VAL A 78 -16.56 -16.89 -8.85
N GLU A 79 -15.50 -16.83 -8.05
CA GLU A 79 -15.13 -15.65 -7.27
C GLU A 79 -13.92 -14.97 -7.90
N TYR A 80 -14.01 -13.65 -8.06
CA TYR A 80 -12.89 -12.78 -8.35
C TYR A 80 -12.35 -12.22 -7.03
N PRO A 81 -11.16 -12.65 -6.57
CA PRO A 81 -10.62 -12.19 -5.30
C PRO A 81 -10.40 -10.68 -5.33
N ARG A 82 -11.01 -9.97 -4.37
CA ARG A 82 -10.88 -8.52 -4.23
C ARG A 82 -10.39 -8.15 -2.82
N PRO A 83 -9.62 -7.06 -2.67
CA PRO A 83 -9.11 -6.62 -1.38
C PRO A 83 -10.19 -5.94 -0.52
N LYS A 84 -11.24 -6.69 -0.11
CA LYS A 84 -12.46 -6.18 0.56
C LYS A 84 -12.15 -5.24 1.73
N ALA A 85 -11.22 -5.61 2.61
CA ALA A 85 -10.85 -4.78 3.76
C ALA A 85 -10.24 -3.42 3.37
N GLN A 86 -9.49 -3.36 2.26
CA GLN A 86 -8.92 -2.10 1.78
C GLN A 86 -10.00 -1.25 1.11
N LEU A 87 -10.87 -1.86 0.30
CA LEU A 87 -11.96 -1.18 -0.39
C LEU A 87 -12.96 -0.58 0.61
N ASN A 88 -13.39 -1.36 1.61
CA ASN A 88 -14.29 -0.89 2.66
C ASN A 88 -13.68 0.27 3.46
N TYR A 89 -12.37 0.25 3.68
CA TYR A 89 -11.69 1.37 4.32
C TYR A 89 -11.76 2.63 3.46
N LEU A 90 -11.47 2.53 2.16
CA LEU A 90 -11.53 3.69 1.25
C LEU A 90 -12.94 4.28 1.14
N VAL A 91 -13.97 3.43 1.12
CA VAL A 91 -15.38 3.86 1.21
C VAL A 91 -15.63 4.58 2.53
N SER A 92 -15.15 4.03 3.66
CA SER A 92 -15.37 4.62 5.00
C SER A 92 -14.74 6.01 5.18
N ILE A 93 -13.70 6.33 4.41
CA ILE A 93 -13.03 7.63 4.43
C ILE A 93 -13.44 8.54 3.26
N GLY A 94 -14.44 8.13 2.46
CA GLY A 94 -14.99 8.91 1.36
C GLY A 94 -14.06 9.04 0.15
N VAL A 95 -13.07 8.17 0.00
CA VAL A 95 -12.19 8.15 -1.19
C VAL A 95 -12.86 7.42 -2.36
N LEU A 96 -13.69 6.42 -2.06
CA LEU A 96 -14.49 5.70 -3.04
C LEU A 96 -15.96 5.81 -2.68
N GLU A 97 -16.81 5.79 -3.69
CA GLU A 97 -18.25 5.57 -3.51
C GLU A 97 -18.52 4.10 -3.19
N THR A 98 -19.70 3.82 -2.62
CA THR A 98 -20.19 2.45 -2.48
C THR A 98 -20.49 1.88 -3.87
N PHE A 99 -19.94 0.71 -4.18
CA PHE A 99 -20.16 0.00 -5.45
C PHE A 99 -20.74 -1.39 -5.20
N ASP A 100 -21.44 -1.94 -6.18
CA ASP A 100 -22.03 -3.28 -6.10
C ASP A 100 -20.92 -4.34 -6.04
N GLU A 101 -21.14 -5.42 -5.29
CA GLU A 101 -20.26 -6.58 -5.35
C GLU A 101 -20.26 -7.21 -6.75
N ALA A 102 -21.30 -7.01 -7.57
CA ALA A 102 -21.32 -7.45 -8.96
C ALA A 102 -20.32 -6.70 -9.86
N ASP A 103 -19.91 -5.49 -9.49
CA ASP A 103 -19.05 -4.65 -10.32
C ASP A 103 -17.56 -4.96 -10.16
N SER A 104 -16.80 -4.64 -11.21
CA SER A 104 -15.34 -4.73 -11.20
C SER A 104 -14.75 -3.70 -10.24
N TRP A 105 -14.17 -4.16 -9.13
CA TRP A 105 -13.52 -3.27 -8.16
C TRP A 105 -12.36 -2.46 -8.74
N LEU A 106 -11.76 -2.91 -9.87
CA LEU A 106 -10.73 -2.14 -10.58
C LEU A 106 -11.33 -0.88 -11.19
N TYR A 107 -12.49 -0.99 -11.82
CA TYR A 107 -13.20 0.16 -12.35
C TYR A 107 -13.60 1.12 -11.22
N SER A 108 -14.02 0.57 -10.07
CA SER A 108 -14.36 1.36 -8.90
C SER A 108 -13.21 2.20 -8.32
N ILE A 109 -11.94 1.83 -8.59
CA ILE A 109 -10.77 2.61 -8.14
C ILE A 109 -10.18 3.48 -9.24
N GLU A 110 -10.69 3.43 -10.47
CA GLU A 110 -10.25 4.27 -11.60
C GLU A 110 -10.88 5.67 -11.52
N THR A 111 -10.72 6.34 -10.38
CA THR A 111 -11.28 7.67 -10.10
C THR A 111 -10.19 8.69 -9.81
N THR A 112 -10.52 9.98 -10.01
CA THR A 112 -9.62 11.09 -9.69
C THR A 112 -9.33 11.13 -8.19
N GLU A 113 -10.36 10.93 -7.37
CA GLU A 113 -10.30 10.96 -5.91
C GLU A 113 -9.35 9.88 -5.38
N PHE A 114 -9.38 8.68 -5.96
CA PHE A 114 -8.45 7.62 -5.62
C PHE A 114 -7.01 7.96 -6.01
N CYS A 115 -6.81 8.53 -7.21
CA CYS A 115 -5.48 9.00 -7.66
C CYS A 115 -4.92 10.06 -6.72
N GLU A 116 -5.71 11.08 -6.38
CA GLU A 116 -5.34 12.14 -5.44
C GLU A 116 -5.00 11.59 -4.06
N TRP A 117 -5.81 10.63 -3.58
CA TRP A 117 -5.52 9.95 -2.32
C TRP A 117 -4.18 9.22 -2.35
N CYS A 118 -3.86 8.49 -3.43
CA CYS A 118 -2.57 7.81 -3.59
C CYS A 118 -1.38 8.78 -3.54
N CYS A 119 -1.49 9.92 -4.23
CA CYS A 119 -0.48 10.98 -4.21
C CYS A 119 -0.33 11.57 -2.81
N ARG A 120 -1.44 11.88 -2.13
CA ARG A 120 -1.43 12.42 -0.77
C ARG A 120 -0.76 11.47 0.22
N VAL A 121 -1.12 10.18 0.20
CA VAL A 121 -0.50 9.17 1.09
C VAL A 121 1.01 9.07 0.86
N THR A 122 1.44 9.11 -0.41
CA THR A 122 2.87 9.08 -0.75
C THR A 122 3.59 10.33 -0.23
N LEU A 123 2.97 11.50 -0.37
CA LEU A 123 3.49 12.77 0.14
C LEU A 123 3.54 12.77 1.67
N ASP A 124 2.49 12.31 2.36
CA ASP A 124 2.42 12.27 3.82
C ASP A 124 3.52 11.36 4.41
N VAL A 125 3.73 10.18 3.82
CA VAL A 125 4.80 9.27 4.22
C VAL A 125 6.17 9.90 4.00
N THR A 126 6.36 10.58 2.88
CA THR A 126 7.61 11.27 2.53
C THR A 126 7.89 12.41 3.51
N ASN A 127 6.91 13.27 3.74
CA ASN A 127 6.99 14.38 4.68
C ASN A 127 7.23 13.90 6.12
N PHE A 128 6.58 12.81 6.54
CA PHE A 128 6.85 12.19 7.83
C PHE A 128 8.33 11.83 7.97
N PHE A 129 8.93 11.22 6.95
CA PHE A 129 10.36 10.91 6.96
C PHE A 129 11.24 12.14 6.98
N LEU A 130 10.97 13.12 6.12
CA LEU A 130 11.76 14.35 6.03
C LEU A 130 11.73 15.13 7.34
N ASN A 131 10.56 15.22 7.98
CA ASN A 131 10.40 15.89 9.27
C ASN A 131 11.06 15.15 10.43
N SER A 132 11.24 13.84 10.29
CA SER A 132 11.93 13.01 11.28
C SER A 132 13.45 13.13 11.23
N LEU A 133 14.02 13.67 10.15
CA LEU A 133 15.45 13.91 10.03
C LEU A 133 15.86 15.15 10.82
N GLU A 134 16.97 15.05 11.55
CA GLU A 134 17.64 16.20 12.16
C GLU A 134 18.01 17.21 11.07
N ASN A 135 17.86 18.50 11.37
CA ASN A 135 18.23 19.55 10.43
C ASN A 135 19.73 19.53 10.18
N GLY A 136 20.13 19.62 8.90
CA GLY A 136 21.51 19.61 8.48
C GLY A 136 21.70 19.01 7.09
N VAL A 137 22.96 18.92 6.68
CA VAL A 137 23.38 18.59 5.30
C VAL A 137 22.73 17.33 4.73
N TYR A 138 22.45 16.33 5.56
CA TYR A 138 21.78 15.10 5.11
C TYR A 138 20.32 15.32 4.71
N LYS A 139 19.56 16.08 5.49
CA LYS A 139 18.17 16.43 5.18
C LYS A 139 18.12 17.30 3.93
N ASP A 140 19.02 18.27 3.82
CA ASP A 140 19.12 19.16 2.67
C ASP A 140 19.38 18.38 1.37
N LYS A 141 20.32 17.42 1.40
CA LYS A 141 20.61 16.55 0.25
C LYS A 141 19.46 15.62 -0.13
N ILE A 142 18.71 15.10 0.85
CA ILE A 142 17.54 14.25 0.56
C ILE A 142 16.43 15.09 -0.06
N ILE A 143 16.17 16.30 0.48
CA ILE A 143 15.21 17.24 -0.10
C ILE A 143 15.63 17.63 -1.52
N GLU A 144 16.91 17.93 -1.74
CA GLU A 144 17.47 18.21 -3.06
C GLU A 144 17.23 17.04 -4.02
N GLN A 145 17.58 15.80 -3.63
CA GLN A 145 17.32 14.61 -4.46
C GLN A 145 15.84 14.35 -4.74
N MET A 146 14.94 14.69 -3.81
CA MET A 146 13.49 14.54 -3.98
C MET A 146 12.85 15.69 -4.76
N SER A 147 13.48 16.87 -4.74
CA SER A 147 13.03 18.07 -5.47
C SER A 147 13.60 18.13 -6.89
N LEU A 148 14.70 17.41 -7.14
CA LEU A 148 15.31 17.24 -8.46
C LEU A 148 14.62 16.11 -9.23
N GLU A 149 13.41 16.38 -9.69
CA GLU A 149 12.83 15.90 -10.96
C GLU A 149 11.54 16.66 -11.33
N ILE A 150 11.53 17.99 -11.13
CA ILE A 150 10.62 18.91 -11.85
C ILE A 150 11.49 19.93 -12.57
N GLY A 151 12.15 19.48 -13.63
CA GLY A 151 13.02 20.33 -14.44
C GLY A 151 13.27 19.70 -15.80
N GLY A 152 12.45 20.07 -16.79
CA GLY A 152 12.63 19.76 -18.21
C GLY A 152 11.58 18.82 -18.78
#